data_AF-A0A6G0WAI8-F1
#
_entry.id   AF-A0A6G0WAI8-F1
#
_cell.length_a   1.000
_cell.length_b   1.000
_cell.length_c   1.000
_cell.angle_alpha   90.00
_cell.angle_beta   90.00
_cell.angle_gamma   90.00
#
_symmetry.space_group_name_H-M   'P 1'
#
loop_
_entity.id
_entity.type
_entity.pdbx_description
1 polymer ?
#
loop_
_entity_poly.entity_id
_entity_poly.type
_entity_poly.pdbx_seq_one_letter_code
_entity_poly.pdbx_strand_id
1 'polypeptide(L)'
;MRVYMQCMDMSENKFDDAPSVALASYSSTPSCGLTTLVLTHCDIADNEIPGFAKPLCANKAYHILDLIRNLIGAKEVLTIVQPDLTTEGSVVTSKNHDEPETELELFAP
;
A
#
# COMPACT_ATOMS: atom_id res chain seq x y z
N MET A 1 13.06 -23.61 22.94
CA MET A 1 13.45 -23.56 21.52
C MET A 1 12.81 -22.31 20.91
N ARG A 2 13.59 -21.29 20.54
CA ARG A 2 13.06 -20.12 19.81
C ARG A 2 13.29 -20.37 18.33
N VAL A 3 12.21 -20.46 17.56
CA VAL A 3 12.28 -20.52 16.10
C VAL A 3 12.32 -19.07 15.62
N TYR A 4 13.44 -18.62 15.08
CA TYR A 4 13.55 -17.31 14.47
C TYR A 4 13.31 -17.49 12.98
N MET A 5 12.23 -16.91 12.46
CA MET A 5 12.03 -16.83 11.02
C MET A 5 12.90 -15.69 10.50
N GLN A 6 13.97 -16.02 9.80
CA GLN A 6 14.93 -15.05 9.28
C GLN A 6 14.59 -14.61 7.85
N CYS A 7 14.06 -15.52 7.04
CA CYS A 7 13.66 -15.25 5.68
C CYS A 7 12.18 -15.60 5.49
N MET A 8 11.44 -14.69 4.84
CA MET A 8 10.05 -14.89 4.45
C MET A 8 9.90 -14.53 2.98
N ASP A 9 9.46 -15.50 2.18
CA ASP A 9 9.12 -15.29 0.78
C ASP A 9 7.62 -15.46 0.61
N MET A 10 6.95 -14.42 0.12
CA MET A 10 5.53 -14.42 -0.21
C MET A 10 5.29 -13.98 -1.67
N SER A 11 6.29 -14.12 -2.52
CA SER A 11 6.20 -13.78 -3.93
C SER A 11 5.01 -14.45 -4.62
N GLU A 12 4.47 -13.79 -5.64
CA GLU A 12 3.31 -14.26 -6.41
C GLU A 12 2.02 -14.45 -5.59
N ASN A 13 1.96 -13.83 -4.40
CA ASN A 13 0.72 -13.73 -3.62
C ASN A 13 0.21 -12.30 -3.66
N LYS A 14 -1.12 -12.15 -3.69
CA LYS A 14 -1.74 -10.84 -3.51
C LYS A 14 -1.42 -10.31 -2.11
N PHE A 15 -0.73 -9.18 -2.05
CA PHE A 15 -0.33 -8.56 -0.79
C PHE A 15 -1.19 -7.33 -0.49
N ASP A 16 -2.41 -7.58 -0.03
CA ASP A 16 -3.38 -6.54 0.35
C ASP A 16 -3.33 -6.19 1.85
N ASP A 17 -4.40 -5.57 2.37
CA ASP A 17 -4.43 -5.03 3.73
C ASP A 17 -4.23 -6.10 4.82
N ALA A 18 -4.79 -7.31 4.64
CA ALA A 18 -4.72 -8.36 5.66
C ALA A 18 -3.29 -8.86 5.92
N PRO A 19 -2.51 -9.30 4.91
CA PRO A 19 -1.12 -9.70 5.09
C PRO A 19 -0.23 -8.52 5.49
N SER A 20 -0.51 -7.30 5.01
CA SER A 20 0.19 -6.08 5.42
C SER A 20 0.07 -5.83 6.94
N VAL A 21 -1.14 -5.89 7.48
CA VAL A 21 -1.41 -5.73 8.93
C VAL A 21 -0.79 -6.85 9.76
N ALA A 22 -0.85 -8.09 9.28
CA ALA A 22 -0.24 -9.23 9.95
C ALA A 22 1.29 -9.09 10.02
N LEU A 23 1.92 -8.70 8.91
CA LEU A 23 3.36 -8.46 8.83
C LEU A 23 3.79 -7.29 9.73
N ALA A 24 3.03 -6.20 9.73
CA ALA A 24 3.26 -5.05 10.60
C ALA A 24 3.21 -5.43 12.09
N SER A 25 2.23 -6.24 12.46
CA SER A 25 2.06 -6.74 13.83
C SER A 25 3.22 -7.63 14.23
N TYR A 26 3.61 -8.58 13.37
CA TYR A 26 4.74 -9.47 13.60
C TYR A 26 6.07 -8.70 13.71
N SER A 27 6.32 -7.77 12.80
CA SER A 27 7.55 -6.96 12.76
C SER A 27 7.73 -6.03 13.96
N SER A 28 6.61 -5.65 14.59
CA SER A 28 6.61 -4.83 15.81
C SER A 28 6.94 -5.65 17.07
N THR A 29 6.99 -6.98 16.99
CA THR A 29 7.32 -7.80 18.16
C THR A 29 8.82 -7.73 18.48
N PRO A 30 9.22 -7.67 19.76
CA PRO A 30 10.63 -7.63 20.16
C PRO A 30 11.39 -8.93 19.84
N SER A 31 10.67 -9.99 19.47
CA SER A 31 11.22 -11.27 19.02
C SER A 31 11.32 -11.40 17.50
N CYS A 32 10.94 -10.37 16.73
CA CYS A 32 10.97 -10.44 15.28
C CYS A 32 12.42 -10.54 14.79
N GLY A 33 12.80 -11.73 14.34
CA GLY A 33 14.13 -12.03 13.80
C GLY A 33 14.21 -11.97 12.28
N LEU A 34 13.22 -11.35 11.63
CA LEU A 34 13.13 -11.29 10.17
C LEU A 34 14.25 -10.42 9.61
N THR A 35 15.13 -11.01 8.81
CA THR A 35 16.25 -10.36 8.14
C THR A 35 15.97 -10.09 6.67
N THR A 36 15.16 -10.94 6.05
CA THR A 36 14.84 -10.93 4.62
C THR A 36 13.35 -11.12 4.41
N LEU A 37 12.75 -10.25 3.60
CA LEU A 37 11.39 -10.37 3.12
C LEU A 37 11.36 -10.19 1.60
N VAL A 38 10.76 -11.16 0.91
CA VAL A 38 10.60 -11.16 -0.54
C VAL A 38 9.12 -11.07 -0.88
N LEU A 39 8.76 -10.04 -1.63
CA LEU A 39 7.40 -9.71 -2.07
C LEU A 39 7.40 -9.49 -3.59
N THR A 40 8.06 -10.36 -4.35
CA THR A 40 8.16 -10.19 -5.80
C THR A 40 6.81 -10.49 -6.45
N HIS A 41 6.34 -9.61 -7.34
CA HIS A 41 5.09 -9.80 -8.09
C HIS A 41 3.85 -10.00 -7.20
N CYS A 42 3.63 -9.07 -6.26
CA CYS A 42 2.58 -9.12 -5.24
C CYS A 42 1.47 -8.06 -5.43
N ASP A 43 1.48 -7.35 -6.57
CA ASP A 43 0.57 -6.25 -6.91
C ASP A 43 0.61 -5.04 -5.95
N ILE A 44 1.72 -4.84 -5.23
CA ILE A 44 1.86 -3.76 -4.25
C ILE A 44 1.95 -2.40 -4.95
N ALA A 45 1.06 -1.47 -4.60
CA ALA A 45 1.05 -0.09 -5.07
C ALA A 45 1.57 0.89 -4.00
N ASP A 46 1.83 2.14 -4.41
CA ASP A 46 2.42 3.19 -3.57
C ASP A 46 1.64 3.45 -2.26
N ASN A 47 0.32 3.27 -2.28
CA ASN A 47 -0.55 3.48 -1.13
C ASN A 47 -0.49 2.35 -0.09
N GLU A 48 0.00 1.17 -0.46
CA GLU A 48 0.07 -0.01 0.41
C GLU A 48 1.40 -0.07 1.17
N ILE A 49 2.47 0.51 0.61
CA ILE A 49 3.81 0.59 1.21
C ILE A 49 3.79 1.10 2.66
N PRO A 50 3.09 2.20 3.01
CA PRO A 50 3.10 2.71 4.37
C PRO A 50 2.55 1.73 5.42
N GLY A 51 1.68 0.79 5.02
CA GLY A 51 1.04 -0.18 5.92
C GLY A 51 2.04 -1.13 6.59
N PHE A 52 3.13 -1.47 5.92
CA PHE A 52 4.11 -2.45 6.41
C PHE A 52 5.54 -1.92 6.47
N ALA A 53 5.90 -0.86 5.72
CA ALA A 53 7.26 -0.34 5.69
C ALA A 53 7.71 0.27 7.03
N LYS A 54 6.83 1.03 7.70
CA LYS A 54 7.18 1.71 8.96
C LYS A 54 7.57 0.73 10.08
N PRO A 55 6.82 -0.36 10.34
CA PRO A 55 7.23 -1.42 11.26
C PRO A 55 8.54 -2.11 10.87
N LEU A 56 8.78 -2.36 9.58
CA LEU A 56 10.03 -2.96 9.10
C LEU A 56 11.24 -2.05 9.36
N CYS A 57 11.11 -0.74 9.11
CA CYS A 57 12.17 0.23 9.39
C CYS A 57 12.49 0.37 10.89
N ALA A 58 11.51 0.10 11.77
CA ALA A 58 11.73 0.08 13.21
C ALA A 58 12.48 -1.19 13.69
N ASN A 59 12.46 -2.25 12.89
CA ASN A 59 13.14 -3.49 13.19
C ASN A 59 14.65 -3.41 12.87
N LYS A 60 15.49 -3.44 13.91
CA LYS A 60 16.96 -3.36 13.78
C LYS A 60 17.63 -4.60 13.19
N ALA A 61 16.90 -5.72 13.07
CA ALA A 61 17.41 -6.97 12.49
C ALA A 61 17.13 -7.10 10.99
N TYR A 62 16.36 -6.18 10.41
CA TYR A 62 15.92 -6.27 9.02
C TYR A 62 16.97 -5.68 8.05
N HIS A 63 17.34 -6.45 7.02
CA HIS A 63 18.45 -6.08 6.13
C HIS A 63 18.05 -6.07 4.65
N ILE A 64 17.05 -6.85 4.22
CA ILE A 64 16.72 -7.05 2.80
C ILE A 64 15.20 -7.02 2.56
N LEU A 65 14.75 -6.10 1.70
CA LEU A 65 13.40 -6.00 1.15
C LEU A 65 13.44 -6.13 -0.38
N ASP A 66 12.81 -7.18 -0.92
CA ASP A 66 12.59 -7.32 -2.35
C ASP A 66 11.13 -6.97 -2.68
N LEU A 67 10.95 -5.94 -3.53
CA LEU A 67 9.65 -5.49 -4.05
C LEU A 67 9.62 -5.50 -5.59
N ILE A 68 10.45 -6.32 -6.22
CA ILE A 68 10.57 -6.38 -7.68
C ILE A 68 9.22 -6.78 -8.31
N ARG A 69 8.93 -6.25 -9.51
CA ARG A 69 7.71 -6.54 -10.28
C ARG A 69 6.39 -6.22 -9.53
N ASN A 70 6.40 -5.20 -8.68
CA ASN A 70 5.19 -4.58 -8.11
C ASN A 70 4.80 -3.28 -8.86
N LEU A 71 3.75 -2.60 -8.39
CA LEU A 71 3.14 -1.42 -9.00
C LEU A 71 3.64 -0.10 -8.39
N ILE A 72 4.85 -0.11 -7.81
CA ILE A 72 5.46 1.06 -7.16
C ILE A 72 5.91 2.06 -8.24
N GLY A 73 5.54 3.33 -8.08
CA GLY A 73 5.81 4.39 -9.05
C GLY A 73 4.95 4.31 -10.32
N ALA A 74 4.00 3.37 -10.40
CA ALA A 74 3.11 3.26 -11.56
C ALA A 74 2.23 4.50 -11.74
N LYS A 75 1.90 5.21 -10.64
CA LYS A 75 1.17 6.49 -10.69
C LYS A 75 1.96 7.60 -11.38
N GLU A 76 3.27 7.66 -11.17
CA GLU A 76 4.13 8.69 -11.79
C GLU A 76 4.22 8.50 -13.31
N VAL A 77 4.16 7.26 -13.80
CA VAL A 77 4.17 6.94 -15.24
C VAL A 77 2.92 7.45 -15.95
N LEU A 78 1.75 7.41 -15.29
CA LEU A 78 0.49 7.88 -15.87
C LEU A 78 0.44 9.42 -15.98
N THR A 79 1.02 10.14 -15.02
CA THR A 79 1.03 11.62 -15.03
C THR A 79 1.81 12.20 -16.21
N ILE A 80 2.82 11.50 -16.73
CA ILE A 80 3.62 11.97 -17.88
C ILE A 80 2.86 11.78 -19.21
N VAL A 81 2.03 10.74 -19.30
CA VAL A 81 1.35 10.38 -20.56
C VAL A 81 -0.03 11.05 -20.65
N GLN A 82 -0.72 11.28 -19.53
CA GLN A 82 -2.03 11.93 -19.48
C GLN A 82 -2.22 12.68 -18.13
N PRO A 83 -1.92 13.99 -18.05
CA PRO A 83 -2.05 14.77 -16.81
C PRO A 83 -3.50 14.88 -16.29
N ASP A 84 -4.50 14.58 -17.14
CA ASP A 84 -5.92 14.67 -16.81
C ASP A 84 -6.54 13.35 -16.35
N LEU A 85 -5.77 12.25 -16.32
CA LEU A 85 -6.28 10.96 -15.89
C LEU A 85 -6.04 10.76 -14.39
N THR A 86 -6.96 11.26 -13.56
CA THR A 86 -7.11 10.74 -12.21
C THR A 86 -7.57 9.29 -12.32
N THR A 87 -6.67 8.33 -12.11
CA THR A 87 -7.08 6.94 -11.87
C THR A 87 -7.73 6.87 -10.50
N GLU A 88 -9.00 7.28 -10.44
CA GLU A 88 -9.91 7.04 -9.33
C GLU A 88 -10.26 5.55 -9.28
N GLY A 89 -9.28 4.73 -8.90
CA GLY A 89 -9.50 3.37 -8.48
C GLY A 89 -10.12 3.33 -7.10
N SER A 90 -11.36 3.84 -6.95
CA SER A 90 -12.38 3.40 -5.97
C SER A 90 -13.55 4.40 -5.93
N VAL A 91 -14.40 4.41 -6.95
CA VAL A 91 -15.79 4.86 -6.79
C VAL A 91 -16.73 3.84 -7.44
N VAL A 92 -17.04 2.78 -6.71
CA VAL A 92 -18.36 2.14 -6.84
C VAL A 92 -19.29 2.85 -5.87
N THR A 93 -19.80 4.01 -6.27
CA THR A 93 -21.10 4.44 -5.78
C THR A 93 -22.00 4.63 -6.99
N SER A 94 -22.92 3.69 -7.18
CA SER A 94 -24.03 3.84 -8.10
C SER A 94 -24.83 5.07 -7.66
N LYS A 95 -24.64 6.20 -8.33
CA LYS A 95 -25.58 7.33 -8.23
C LYS A 95 -26.58 7.20 -9.38
N ASN A 96 -27.72 6.59 -9.06
CA ASN A 96 -28.93 6.74 -9.86
C ASN A 96 -29.60 8.07 -9.49
N HIS A 97 -29.95 8.81 -10.53
CA HIS A 97 -31.01 9.83 -10.65
C HIS A 97 -30.95 11.11 -9.80
N ASP A 98 -30.88 12.22 -10.54
CA ASP A 98 -31.58 13.51 -10.39
C ASP A 98 -31.53 14.27 -9.06
N GLU A 99 -30.93 15.46 -9.09
CA GLU A 99 -31.60 16.77 -8.85
C GLU A 99 -30.53 17.91 -8.76
N PRO A 100 -30.92 19.19 -8.96
CA PRO A 100 -30.21 20.13 -9.85
C PRO A 100 -29.28 21.13 -9.17
N GLU A 101 -28.45 21.75 -10.03
CA GLU A 101 -27.59 22.90 -9.78
C GLU A 101 -28.36 24.08 -9.16
N THR A 102 -27.79 24.68 -8.11
CA THR A 102 -28.14 26.03 -7.66
C THR A 102 -26.86 26.81 -7.41
N GLU A 103 -26.52 27.70 -8.36
CA GLU A 103 -25.65 28.85 -8.14
C GLU A 103 -26.44 30.00 -7.48
N LEU A 104 -25.69 30.94 -6.88
CA LEU A 104 -26.06 32.30 -6.40
C LEU A 104 -26.76 32.31 -5.02
N GLU A 105 -26.39 33.09 -4.00
CA GLU A 105 -25.84 34.45 -3.88
C GLU A 105 -25.23 34.59 -2.45
N LEU A 106 -24.05 35.20 -2.27
CA LEU A 106 -23.81 36.63 -2.01
C LEU A 106 -23.70 36.96 -0.50
N PHE A 107 -22.60 37.65 -0.20
CA PHE A 107 -22.19 38.29 1.03
C PHE A 107 -23.28 38.76 2.01
N ALA A 108 -23.05 38.41 3.29
CA ALA A 108 -23.10 39.27 4.49
C ALA A 108 -24.48 39.67 5.08
N PRO A 109 -24.54 40.04 6.38
CA PRO A 109 -23.45 40.27 7.34
C PRO A 109 -23.10 39.12 8.30
#